data_AF-A0A0U5B1I5-F1
#
_entry.id   AF-A0A0U5B1I5-F1
#
_cell.length_a   1.000
_cell.length_b   1.000
_cell.length_c   1.000
_cell.angle_alpha   90.00
_cell.angle_beta   90.00
_cell.angle_gamma   90.00
#
_symmetry.space_group_name_H-M   'P 1'
#
loop_
_entity.id
_entity.type
_entity.pdbx_description
1 polymer ?
#
loop_
_entity_poly.entity_id
_entity_poly.type
_entity_poly.pdbx_seq_one_letter_code
_entity_poly.pdbx_strand_id
1 'polypeptide(L)'
;MKKILVGLCAVTMWSAAVPAFAAEATNVLISPNPTAAVTQKSPVVQYTLKINDKNVDLGTKKIVVIKDRIMVPLRITSEALGFTLKWDEKKQIIHMDNGTMQTDLTLGEDNYFAYSSKAIGMTAPRSLGVAPTIIKGTTYVPVDLYNIVLTDPNCVSIKGSVISISIGSTKPKETSASIGMPNPLVNYSTLDEVRKAVGFTFAVPATLPDGYQMKDIIVISNDLAEIFYLKGDKKIVYRTAKVNADISGDYNVYDKVKTITVGNTEITVKGKSDSINLATWTKDGVSFSLLFDEAVNEKALSTIIGSIK
;
A
#
# COMPACT_ATOMS: atom_id res chain seq x y z
N MET A 1 9.79 36.53 53.83
CA MET A 1 9.85 38.01 53.87
C MET A 1 10.51 38.50 52.59
N LYS A 2 9.84 39.44 51.87
CA LYS A 2 10.43 40.54 51.05
C LYS A 2 11.23 40.13 49.77
N LYS A 3 10.99 40.63 48.54
CA LYS A 3 10.17 41.74 47.99
C LYS A 3 9.85 41.51 46.51
N ILE A 4 8.74 42.10 46.08
CA ILE A 4 8.30 42.42 44.71
C ILE A 4 9.22 43.49 44.09
N LEU A 5 9.47 43.45 42.77
CA LEU A 5 9.64 44.67 41.98
C LEU A 5 9.22 44.50 40.51
N VAL A 6 8.27 45.35 40.12
CA VAL A 6 7.71 45.57 38.78
C VAL A 6 8.61 46.57 38.04
N GLY A 7 8.82 46.37 36.73
CA GLY A 7 9.56 47.30 35.87
C GLY A 7 8.86 47.49 34.52
N LEU A 8 8.03 48.53 34.45
CA LEU A 8 7.32 49.04 33.28
C LEU A 8 8.24 50.02 32.53
N CYS A 9 8.37 49.92 31.20
CA CYS A 9 8.97 51.00 30.39
C CYS A 9 8.07 51.28 29.18
N ALA A 10 7.47 52.47 29.21
CA ALA A 10 6.70 53.07 28.15
C ALA A 10 7.59 54.02 27.34
N VAL A 11 7.50 53.97 26.01
CA VAL A 11 7.87 55.10 25.14
C VAL A 11 6.73 55.29 24.14
N THR A 12 6.16 56.49 24.16
CA THR A 12 5.06 56.97 23.34
C THR A 12 5.55 58.05 22.36
N MET A 13 4.69 58.28 21.34
CA MET A 13 4.60 59.41 20.41
C MET A 13 5.46 59.30 19.12
N TRP A 14 4.99 59.66 17.92
CA TRP A 14 3.72 60.26 17.49
C TRP A 14 3.46 59.97 16.01
N SER A 15 2.19 60.01 15.67
CA SER A 15 1.52 59.92 14.36
C SER A 15 1.82 61.09 13.41
N ALA A 16 1.84 60.79 12.11
CA ALA A 16 1.40 61.72 11.06
C ALA A 16 0.56 60.93 10.03
N ALA A 17 -0.71 61.30 9.93
CA ALA A 17 -1.66 60.82 8.93
C ALA A 17 -1.42 61.55 7.60
N VAL A 18 -1.60 60.85 6.47
CA VAL A 18 -1.68 61.45 5.14
C VAL A 18 -3.03 61.04 4.53
N PRO A 19 -3.80 61.98 3.96
CA PRO A 19 -5.19 61.77 3.57
C PRO A 19 -5.34 60.95 2.29
N ALA A 20 -6.47 60.24 2.22
CA ALA A 20 -7.00 59.59 1.04
C ALA A 20 -7.56 60.63 0.04
N PHE A 21 -7.24 60.46 -1.25
CA PHE A 21 -7.92 61.12 -2.36
C PHE A 21 -8.73 60.09 -3.15
N ALA A 22 -9.98 60.45 -3.43
CA ALA A 22 -10.96 59.67 -4.16
C ALA A 22 -10.93 59.93 -5.68
N ALA A 23 -11.46 58.94 -6.43
CA ALA A 23 -12.12 58.89 -7.74
C ALA A 23 -12.04 60.12 -8.70
N GLU A 24 -12.04 60.01 -10.03
CA GLU A 24 -12.85 59.20 -10.95
C GLU A 24 -12.14 59.11 -12.31
N ALA A 25 -12.42 58.06 -13.10
CA ALA A 25 -12.14 58.08 -14.53
C ALA A 25 -13.43 57.75 -15.30
N THR A 26 -13.83 58.70 -16.13
CA THR A 26 -14.99 58.69 -17.02
C THR A 26 -14.83 57.73 -18.20
N ASN A 27 -15.90 57.00 -18.51
CA ASN A 27 -16.07 56.24 -19.74
C ASN A 27 -16.18 57.15 -20.96
N VAL A 28 -15.42 56.87 -22.03
CA VAL A 28 -15.92 57.01 -23.41
C VAL A 28 -15.50 55.79 -24.23
N LEU A 29 -16.53 55.16 -24.77
CA LEU A 29 -16.57 54.01 -25.66
C LEU A 29 -15.91 54.30 -27.01
N ILE A 30 -15.18 53.35 -27.59
CA ILE A 30 -15.30 52.86 -28.98
C ILE A 30 -14.61 51.49 -29.06
N SER A 31 -15.38 50.45 -29.37
CA SER A 31 -14.92 49.19 -29.96
C SER A 31 -15.37 49.19 -31.44
N PRO A 32 -14.59 48.62 -32.37
CA PRO A 32 -14.60 47.17 -32.53
C PRO A 32 -13.19 46.58 -32.72
N ASN A 33 -12.84 45.66 -31.83
CA ASN A 33 -12.24 44.35 -32.09
C ASN A 33 -11.73 44.06 -33.53
N PRO A 34 -10.56 43.41 -33.65
CA PRO A 34 -10.61 41.97 -33.51
C PRO A 34 -9.83 41.50 -32.29
N THR A 35 -10.56 40.77 -31.47
CA THR A 35 -10.09 39.96 -30.36
C THR A 35 -9.09 38.99 -30.96
N ALA A 36 -7.81 39.20 -30.68
CA ALA A 36 -6.92 38.07 -30.51
C ALA A 36 -7.41 37.36 -29.24
N ALA A 37 -8.45 36.54 -29.41
CA ALA A 37 -8.78 35.52 -28.45
C ALA A 37 -7.54 34.64 -28.43
N VAL A 38 -6.73 34.78 -27.39
CA VAL A 38 -5.91 33.67 -26.92
C VAL A 38 -6.91 32.65 -26.40
N THR A 39 -7.51 31.95 -27.35
CA THR A 39 -8.18 30.69 -27.15
C THR A 39 -7.03 29.74 -26.87
N GLN A 40 -6.61 29.60 -25.61
CA GLN A 40 -6.09 28.30 -25.20
C GLN A 40 -7.29 27.35 -25.13
N LYS A 41 -7.80 27.01 -26.32
CA LYS A 41 -8.50 25.77 -26.56
C LYS A 41 -7.43 24.68 -26.52
N SER A 42 -6.85 24.47 -25.33
CA SER A 42 -6.23 23.18 -25.05
C SER A 42 -7.32 22.16 -25.33
N PRO A 43 -7.04 21.12 -26.13
CA PRO A 43 -8.05 20.13 -26.46
C PRO A 43 -8.65 19.65 -25.13
N VAL A 44 -9.98 19.67 -25.01
CA VAL A 44 -10.65 18.99 -23.91
C VAL A 44 -10.33 17.52 -24.11
N VAL A 45 -9.20 17.07 -23.56
CA VAL A 45 -8.78 15.68 -23.64
C VAL A 45 -9.84 14.91 -22.88
N GLN A 46 -10.75 14.31 -23.64
CA GLN A 46 -11.77 13.43 -23.10
C GLN A 46 -11.07 12.14 -22.71
N TYR A 47 -10.79 12.01 -21.42
CA TYR A 47 -10.21 10.79 -20.90
C TYR A 47 -11.25 9.68 -20.90
N THR A 48 -10.86 8.49 -21.33
CA THR A 48 -11.60 7.26 -21.08
C THR A 48 -11.01 6.56 -19.87
N LEU A 49 -11.86 5.97 -19.02
CA LEU A 49 -11.44 5.26 -17.83
C LEU A 49 -11.65 3.76 -18.00
N LYS A 50 -10.60 2.99 -17.72
CA LYS A 50 -10.64 1.54 -17.60
C LYS A 50 -10.28 1.13 -16.19
N ILE A 51 -11.06 0.23 -15.61
CA ILE A 51 -10.76 -0.40 -14.33
C ILE A 51 -10.79 -1.92 -14.53
N ASN A 52 -9.69 -2.60 -14.20
CA ASN A 52 -9.52 -4.05 -14.41
C ASN A 52 -9.87 -4.45 -15.86
N ASP A 53 -9.29 -3.74 -16.83
CA ASP A 53 -9.53 -3.87 -18.28
C ASP A 53 -10.96 -3.61 -18.78
N LYS A 54 -11.89 -3.22 -17.90
CA LYS A 54 -13.27 -2.89 -18.27
C LYS A 54 -13.45 -1.38 -18.37
N ASN A 55 -14.15 -0.92 -19.41
CA ASN A 55 -14.54 0.49 -19.51
C ASN A 55 -15.50 0.82 -18.37
N VAL A 56 -15.26 1.96 -17.72
CA VAL A 56 -16.10 2.49 -16.65
C VAL A 56 -16.90 3.66 -17.18
N ASP A 57 -18.23 3.57 -17.07
CA ASP A 57 -19.11 4.67 -17.40
C ASP A 57 -19.09 5.73 -16.30
N LEU A 58 -18.77 6.97 -16.66
CA LEU A 58 -18.77 8.11 -15.75
C LEU A 58 -20.14 8.81 -15.71
N GLY A 59 -21.08 8.39 -16.55
CA GLY A 59 -22.39 9.01 -16.71
C GLY A 59 -22.25 10.47 -17.14
N THR A 60 -22.85 11.38 -16.35
CA THR A 60 -22.75 12.83 -16.59
C THR A 60 -21.46 13.46 -16.05
N LYS A 61 -20.66 12.69 -15.31
CA LYS A 61 -19.40 13.16 -14.70
C LYS A 61 -18.27 13.11 -15.72
N LYS A 62 -17.22 13.90 -15.48
CA LYS A 62 -16.06 13.98 -16.35
C LYS A 62 -14.79 13.93 -15.54
N ILE A 63 -13.75 13.35 -16.10
CA ILE A 63 -12.38 13.50 -15.59
C ILE A 63 -11.96 14.95 -15.81
N VAL A 64 -11.37 15.56 -14.79
CA VAL A 64 -10.91 16.95 -14.83
C VAL A 64 -9.42 17.02 -14.52
N VAL A 65 -8.78 18.11 -14.92
CA VAL A 65 -7.37 18.36 -14.58
C VAL A 65 -7.33 19.60 -13.68
N ILE A 66 -6.68 19.47 -12.51
CA ILE A 66 -6.51 20.54 -11.53
C ILE A 66 -5.03 20.60 -11.18
N LYS A 67 -4.38 21.77 -11.32
CA LYS A 67 -2.94 21.97 -11.07
C LYS A 67 -2.07 20.85 -11.67
N ASP A 68 -2.30 20.54 -12.95
CA ASP A 68 -1.58 19.48 -13.68
C ASP A 68 -1.68 18.07 -13.05
N ARG A 69 -2.77 17.80 -12.32
CA ARG A 69 -3.14 16.47 -11.81
C ARG A 69 -4.48 16.05 -12.38
N ILE A 70 -4.53 14.81 -12.85
CA ILE A 70 -5.75 14.22 -13.38
C ILE A 70 -6.60 13.75 -12.21
N MET A 71 -7.84 14.23 -12.17
CA MET A 71 -8.78 14.02 -11.09
C MET A 71 -9.94 13.15 -11.55
N VAL A 72 -10.26 12.12 -10.78
CA VAL A 72 -11.31 11.14 -11.09
C VAL A 72 -12.44 11.18 -10.05
N PRO A 73 -13.70 10.86 -10.44
CA PRO A 73 -14.81 10.82 -9.50
C PRO A 73 -14.64 9.68 -8.49
N LEU A 74 -14.31 10.05 -7.24
CA LEU A 74 -13.86 9.11 -6.20
C LEU A 74 -14.79 7.91 -6.03
N ARG A 75 -16.10 8.16 -5.94
CA ARG A 75 -17.09 7.09 -5.69
C ARG A 75 -17.09 6.04 -6.79
N ILE A 76 -17.20 6.48 -8.05
CA ILE A 76 -17.28 5.58 -9.21
C ILE A 76 -16.02 4.73 -9.30
N THR A 77 -14.86 5.38 -9.20
CA THR A 77 -13.58 4.70 -9.37
C THR A 77 -13.27 3.77 -8.20
N SER A 78 -13.60 4.16 -6.97
CA SER A 78 -13.32 3.35 -5.77
C SER A 78 -14.27 2.16 -5.64
N GLU A 79 -15.58 2.33 -5.90
CA GLU A 79 -16.55 1.24 -5.86
C GLU A 79 -16.23 0.18 -6.93
N ALA A 80 -15.81 0.61 -8.13
CA ALA A 80 -15.35 -0.29 -9.20
C ALA A 80 -14.07 -1.09 -8.82
N LEU A 81 -13.29 -0.57 -7.88
CA LEU A 81 -12.09 -1.21 -7.31
C LEU A 81 -12.41 -2.02 -6.03
N GLY A 82 -13.68 -2.14 -5.65
CA GLY A 82 -14.11 -2.91 -4.49
C GLY A 82 -14.03 -2.17 -3.15
N PHE A 83 -13.79 -0.86 -3.15
CA PHE A 83 -13.85 -0.05 -1.92
C PHE A 83 -15.29 0.32 -1.57
N THR A 84 -15.59 0.27 -0.29
CA THR A 84 -16.74 0.92 0.34
C THR A 84 -16.35 2.32 0.81
N LEU A 85 -17.29 3.26 0.80
CA LEU A 85 -17.07 4.64 1.24
C LEU A 85 -18.03 4.99 2.37
N LYS A 86 -17.51 5.55 3.47
CA LYS A 86 -18.28 6.11 4.57
C LYS A 86 -17.92 7.57 4.77
N TRP A 87 -18.92 8.44 4.85
CA TRP A 87 -18.73 9.87 5.05
C TRP A 87 -18.93 10.25 6.52
N ASP A 88 -17.96 10.95 7.09
CA ASP A 88 -18.07 11.63 8.39
C ASP A 88 -18.21 13.13 8.13
N GLU A 89 -19.44 13.64 8.21
CA GLU A 89 -19.77 15.04 7.96
C GLU A 89 -19.13 15.99 8.99
N LYS A 90 -18.97 15.56 10.25
CA LYS A 90 -18.42 16.43 11.30
C LYS A 90 -16.93 16.65 11.10
N LYS A 91 -16.21 15.61 10.69
CA LYS A 91 -14.76 15.66 10.47
C LYS A 91 -14.38 16.01 9.03
N GLN A 92 -15.34 16.02 8.12
CA GLN A 92 -15.12 16.15 6.67
C GLN A 92 -14.16 15.07 6.12
N ILE A 93 -14.32 13.83 6.61
CA ILE A 93 -13.48 12.68 6.27
C ILE A 93 -14.29 11.65 5.49
N ILE A 94 -13.72 11.14 4.40
CA ILE A 94 -14.22 9.97 3.67
C ILE A 94 -13.35 8.78 4.04
N HIS A 95 -13.93 7.84 4.79
CA HIS A 95 -13.30 6.56 5.07
C HIS A 95 -13.54 5.60 3.90
N MET A 96 -12.47 5.00 3.39
CA MET A 96 -12.51 4.01 2.31
C MET A 96 -11.98 2.67 2.80
N ASP A 97 -12.63 1.57 2.42
CA ASP A 97 -12.21 0.22 2.80
C ASP A 97 -12.57 -0.82 1.72
N ASN A 98 -11.62 -1.62 1.26
CA ASN A 98 -11.87 -2.78 0.37
C ASN A 98 -11.71 -4.14 1.07
N GLY A 99 -11.61 -4.17 2.40
CA GLY A 99 -11.39 -5.36 3.22
C GLY A 99 -9.92 -5.82 3.28
N THR A 100 -9.02 -5.12 2.60
CA THR A 100 -7.56 -5.35 2.64
C THR A 100 -6.80 -4.09 3.02
N MET A 101 -7.14 -2.98 2.36
CA MET A 101 -6.59 -1.65 2.60
C MET A 101 -7.71 -0.65 2.91
N GLN A 102 -7.38 0.28 3.79
CA GLN A 102 -8.20 1.39 4.22
C GLN A 102 -7.45 2.71 4.07
N THR A 103 -8.19 3.80 3.94
CA THR A 103 -7.67 5.17 4.02
C THR A 103 -8.75 6.11 4.53
N ASP A 104 -8.33 7.19 5.16
CA ASP A 104 -9.18 8.32 5.48
C ASP A 104 -8.76 9.52 4.63
N LEU A 105 -9.71 10.06 3.86
CA LEU A 105 -9.47 11.23 3.03
C LEU A 105 -10.13 12.45 3.65
N THR A 106 -9.32 13.40 4.11
CA THR A 106 -9.80 14.71 4.56
C THR A 106 -10.03 15.63 3.35
N LEU A 107 -11.21 16.22 3.23
CA LEU A 107 -11.47 17.20 2.17
C LEU A 107 -10.58 18.43 2.32
N GLY A 108 -9.96 18.88 1.23
CA GLY A 108 -9.10 20.07 1.22
C GLY A 108 -7.68 19.85 1.75
N GLU A 109 -7.33 18.65 2.23
CA GLU A 109 -5.99 18.30 2.70
C GLU A 109 -5.22 17.48 1.66
N ASP A 110 -4.01 17.92 1.28
CA ASP A 110 -3.11 17.18 0.37
C ASP A 110 -2.19 16.27 1.19
N ASN A 111 -2.79 15.25 1.79
CA ASN A 111 -2.12 14.32 2.67
C ASN A 111 -2.78 12.94 2.52
N TYR A 112 -2.04 11.99 1.96
CA TYR A 112 -2.56 10.69 1.56
C TYR A 112 -1.72 9.57 2.15
N PHE A 113 -2.38 8.60 2.75
CA PHE A 113 -1.77 7.40 3.30
C PHE A 113 -2.77 6.25 3.17
N ALA A 114 -2.33 5.03 3.41
CA ALA A 114 -3.21 3.87 3.45
C ALA A 114 -2.75 2.95 4.57
N TYR A 115 -3.67 2.25 5.21
CA TYR A 115 -3.38 1.31 6.28
C TYR A 115 -4.13 0.00 6.05
N SER A 116 -3.61 -1.10 6.60
CA SER A 116 -4.23 -2.41 6.41
C SER A 116 -5.51 -2.54 7.23
N SER A 117 -6.54 -3.14 6.64
CA SER A 117 -7.78 -3.50 7.35
C SER A 117 -7.59 -4.69 8.30
N LYS A 118 -6.47 -5.43 8.18
CA LYS A 118 -6.24 -6.73 8.85
C LYS A 118 -4.96 -6.81 9.66
N ALA A 119 -4.03 -5.87 9.49
CA ALA A 119 -2.73 -5.87 10.14
C ALA A 119 -2.33 -4.47 10.61
N ILE A 120 -1.34 -4.40 11.51
CA ILE A 120 -0.74 -3.13 11.93
C ILE A 120 0.31 -2.75 10.89
N GLY A 121 -0.14 -2.06 9.84
CA GLY A 121 0.72 -1.57 8.76
C GLY A 121 0.08 -0.35 8.10
N MET A 122 0.89 0.68 7.88
CA MET A 122 0.47 1.94 7.25
C MET A 122 1.57 2.46 6.34
N THR A 123 1.20 3.09 5.24
CA THR A 123 2.13 3.80 4.35
C THR A 123 2.55 5.13 4.98
N ALA A 124 3.74 5.62 4.62
CA ALA A 124 4.12 6.98 4.98
C ALA A 124 3.16 7.98 4.29
N PRO A 125 2.69 9.02 5.00
CA PRO A 125 1.88 10.06 4.39
C PRO A 125 2.61 10.75 3.24
N ARG A 126 1.88 11.01 2.17
CA ARG A 126 2.40 11.55 0.92
C ARG A 126 1.48 12.63 0.36
N SER A 127 2.07 13.69 -0.16
CA SER A 127 1.38 14.71 -0.96
C SER A 127 1.35 14.28 -2.44
N LEU A 128 0.20 14.48 -3.09
CA LEU A 128 0.01 14.30 -4.53
C LEU A 128 -0.07 15.64 -5.28
N GLY A 129 -0.01 16.77 -4.56
CA GLY A 129 0.02 18.14 -5.10
C GLY A 129 -1.36 18.79 -5.24
N VAL A 130 -2.42 18.01 -5.03
CA VAL A 130 -3.82 18.48 -5.00
C VAL A 130 -4.59 17.68 -3.98
N ALA A 131 -5.43 18.35 -3.20
CA ALA A 131 -6.28 17.73 -2.19
C ALA A 131 -7.57 17.13 -2.78
N PRO A 132 -8.28 16.23 -2.07
CA PRO A 132 -9.65 15.86 -2.42
C PRO A 132 -10.55 17.09 -2.44
N THR A 133 -11.37 17.22 -3.49
CA THR A 133 -12.18 18.42 -3.73
C THR A 133 -13.55 18.08 -4.25
N ILE A 134 -14.56 18.83 -3.83
CA ILE A 134 -15.93 18.69 -4.32
C ILE A 134 -16.14 19.61 -5.52
N ILE A 135 -16.57 19.03 -6.65
CA ILE A 135 -16.96 19.76 -7.85
C ILE A 135 -18.39 19.37 -8.19
N LYS A 136 -19.31 20.36 -8.14
CA LYS A 136 -20.75 20.15 -8.40
C LYS A 136 -21.33 18.95 -7.63
N GLY A 137 -21.04 18.88 -6.33
CA GLY A 137 -21.52 17.82 -5.43
C GLY A 137 -20.86 16.45 -5.62
N THR A 138 -19.78 16.34 -6.40
CA THR A 138 -19.01 15.10 -6.53
C THR A 138 -17.61 15.29 -5.98
N THR A 139 -17.16 14.37 -5.12
CA THR A 139 -15.76 14.33 -4.68
C THR A 139 -14.84 13.81 -5.78
N TYR A 140 -13.80 14.58 -6.07
CA TYR A 140 -12.72 14.25 -6.98
C TYR A 140 -11.43 14.07 -6.20
N VAL A 141 -10.63 13.09 -6.64
CA VAL A 141 -9.31 12.79 -6.09
C VAL A 141 -8.30 12.64 -7.22
N PRO A 142 -7.01 12.93 -6.98
CA PRO A 142 -5.97 12.63 -7.96
C PRO A 142 -5.98 11.13 -8.26
N VAL A 143 -5.89 10.76 -9.53
CA VAL A 143 -5.88 9.35 -9.96
C VAL A 143 -4.75 8.56 -9.30
N ASP A 144 -3.63 9.22 -9.02
CA ASP A 144 -2.47 8.64 -8.32
C ASP A 144 -2.75 8.25 -6.87
N LEU A 145 -3.90 8.63 -6.29
CA LEU A 145 -4.38 8.09 -5.02
C LEU A 145 -4.36 6.56 -5.03
N TYR A 146 -4.73 5.94 -6.17
CA TYR A 146 -4.81 4.49 -6.29
C TYR A 146 -3.45 3.81 -6.14
N ASN A 147 -2.35 4.49 -6.51
CA ASN A 147 -1.00 3.99 -6.26
C ASN A 147 -0.71 3.84 -4.76
N ILE A 148 -1.33 4.69 -3.93
CA ILE A 148 -1.17 4.67 -2.47
C ILE A 148 -2.13 3.63 -1.86
N VAL A 149 -3.42 3.69 -2.19
CA VAL A 149 -4.44 2.86 -1.52
C VAL A 149 -4.41 1.40 -1.97
N LEU A 150 -3.91 1.11 -3.18
CA LEU A 150 -3.66 -0.27 -3.64
C LEU A 150 -2.25 -0.73 -3.32
N THR A 151 -1.39 0.15 -2.79
CA THR A 151 0.03 -0.12 -2.51
C THR A 151 0.82 -0.63 -3.72
N ASP A 152 0.37 -0.28 -4.93
CA ASP A 152 0.99 -0.65 -6.20
C ASP A 152 1.29 0.61 -7.00
N PRO A 153 2.56 1.04 -7.12
CA PRO A 153 2.93 2.24 -7.85
C PRO A 153 2.65 2.17 -9.36
N ASN A 154 2.36 0.99 -9.90
CA ASN A 154 2.11 0.77 -11.32
C ASN A 154 0.63 0.50 -11.65
N CYS A 155 -0.26 0.52 -10.65
CA CYS A 155 -1.67 0.21 -10.87
C CYS A 155 -2.35 1.25 -11.77
N VAL A 156 -1.87 2.50 -11.78
CA VAL A 156 -2.35 3.57 -12.65
C VAL A 156 -1.45 3.73 -13.87
N SER A 157 -2.03 3.66 -15.06
CA SER A 157 -1.34 3.95 -16.33
C SER A 157 -2.13 4.92 -17.18
N ILE A 158 -1.46 5.94 -17.71
CA ILE A 158 -2.05 6.93 -18.62
C ILE A 158 -1.34 6.81 -19.96
N LYS A 159 -2.08 6.38 -20.99
CA LYS A 159 -1.58 6.26 -22.37
C LYS A 159 -2.46 7.11 -23.29
N GLY A 160 -1.93 8.25 -23.73
CA GLY A 160 -2.72 9.24 -24.46
C GLY A 160 -3.91 9.72 -23.63
N SER A 161 -5.13 9.51 -24.11
CA SER A 161 -6.37 9.85 -23.41
C SER A 161 -6.99 8.67 -22.63
N VAL A 162 -6.30 7.54 -22.50
CA VAL A 162 -6.81 6.37 -21.76
C VAL A 162 -6.15 6.28 -20.40
N ILE A 163 -6.96 6.34 -19.34
CA ILE A 163 -6.55 6.06 -17.96
C ILE A 163 -6.94 4.63 -17.64
N SER A 164 -6.00 3.83 -17.17
CA SER A 164 -6.24 2.45 -16.73
C SER A 164 -5.83 2.32 -15.26
N ILE A 165 -6.72 1.74 -14.44
CA ILE A 165 -6.44 1.36 -13.05
C ILE A 165 -6.64 -0.14 -12.93
N SER A 166 -5.61 -0.88 -12.55
CA SER A 166 -5.68 -2.34 -12.46
C SER A 166 -5.33 -2.83 -11.06
N ILE A 167 -6.18 -3.68 -10.51
CA ILE A 167 -5.89 -4.51 -9.35
C ILE A 167 -5.27 -5.80 -9.91
N GLY A 168 -4.10 -6.17 -9.42
CA GLY A 168 -3.27 -7.26 -9.96
C GLY A 168 -4.06 -8.46 -10.53
N SER A 169 -4.07 -8.56 -11.85
CA SER A 169 -4.07 -9.81 -12.60
C SER A 169 -2.99 -9.63 -13.66
N THR A 170 -1.93 -10.41 -13.55
CA THR A 170 -0.74 -10.42 -14.41
C THR A 170 -1.03 -10.34 -15.91
N LYS A 171 -0.27 -9.50 -16.62
CA LYS A 171 0.62 -9.95 -17.71
C LYS A 171 1.86 -9.03 -17.82
N PRO A 172 3.07 -9.60 -17.98
CA PRO A 172 4.28 -8.83 -18.23
C PRO A 172 4.32 -8.38 -19.69
N LYS A 173 4.78 -7.15 -19.94
CA LYS A 173 5.46 -6.83 -21.20
C LYS A 173 6.62 -5.89 -20.93
N GLU A 174 7.78 -6.33 -21.39
CA GLU A 174 9.11 -5.81 -21.19
C GLU A 174 9.35 -4.36 -21.67
N THR A 175 10.56 -3.89 -21.31
CA THR A 175 11.35 -2.74 -21.79
C THR A 175 10.92 -1.35 -21.28
N SER A 176 11.78 -0.52 -20.66
CA SER A 176 13.24 -0.52 -20.50
C SER A 176 13.65 0.45 -19.37
N ALA A 177 14.59 0.02 -18.52
CA ALA A 177 15.52 0.79 -17.68
C ALA A 177 15.08 2.14 -17.05
N SER A 178 14.72 2.09 -15.76
CA SER A 178 15.20 3.01 -14.72
C SER A 178 15.01 2.35 -13.35
N ILE A 179 16.10 2.15 -12.63
CA ILE A 179 16.22 1.31 -11.43
C ILE A 179 15.49 1.98 -10.26
N GLY A 180 14.24 1.57 -9.99
CA GLY A 180 13.64 1.65 -8.66
C GLY A 180 14.04 0.41 -7.88
N MET A 181 14.44 0.56 -6.61
CA MET A 181 14.72 -0.60 -5.75
C MET A 181 13.53 -1.56 -5.82
N PRO A 182 13.73 -2.83 -6.20
CA PRO A 182 12.63 -3.79 -6.31
C PRO A 182 11.90 -3.85 -4.98
N ASN A 183 10.56 -3.87 -5.01
CA ASN A 183 9.78 -4.16 -3.83
C ASN A 183 10.28 -5.51 -3.30
N PRO A 184 10.86 -5.55 -2.09
CA PRO A 184 11.42 -6.79 -1.58
C PRO A 184 10.30 -7.82 -1.40
N LEU A 185 9.03 -7.45 -1.21
CA LEU A 185 7.95 -8.40 -0.95
C LEU A 185 7.00 -8.51 -2.14
N VAL A 186 6.95 -9.66 -2.79
CA VAL A 186 6.05 -9.93 -3.94
C VAL A 186 5.12 -11.10 -3.63
N ASN A 187 3.81 -10.91 -3.78
CA ASN A 187 2.80 -11.97 -3.59
C ASN A 187 2.64 -12.83 -4.85
N TYR A 188 2.38 -14.12 -4.66
CA TYR A 188 2.16 -15.10 -5.72
C TYR A 188 0.93 -15.96 -5.44
N SER A 189 0.26 -16.40 -6.50
CA SER A 189 -0.93 -17.27 -6.39
C SER A 189 -0.58 -18.75 -6.51
N THR A 190 0.59 -19.09 -7.05
CA THR A 190 0.98 -20.48 -7.31
C THR A 190 2.43 -20.77 -6.91
N LEU A 191 2.71 -22.01 -6.50
CA LEU A 191 4.07 -22.44 -6.18
C LEU A 191 5.00 -22.42 -7.42
N ASP A 192 4.46 -22.59 -8.62
CA ASP A 192 5.27 -22.59 -9.84
C ASP A 192 5.81 -21.21 -10.19
N GLU A 193 5.03 -20.15 -9.94
CA GLU A 193 5.51 -18.78 -10.10
C GLU A 193 6.57 -18.44 -9.04
N VAL A 194 6.38 -18.92 -7.82
CA VAL A 194 7.32 -18.70 -6.71
C VAL A 194 8.65 -19.37 -7.00
N ARG A 195 8.64 -20.64 -7.41
CA ARG A 195 9.84 -21.39 -7.81
C ARG A 195 10.60 -20.72 -8.94
N LYS A 196 9.90 -20.14 -9.90
CA LYS A 196 10.51 -19.35 -10.99
C LYS A 196 11.13 -18.07 -10.44
N ALA A 197 10.43 -17.36 -9.55
CA ALA A 197 10.91 -16.12 -8.96
C ALA A 197 12.16 -16.31 -8.12
N VAL A 198 12.20 -17.33 -7.26
CA VAL A 198 13.39 -17.63 -6.43
C VAL A 198 14.50 -18.36 -7.19
N GLY A 199 14.25 -18.78 -8.44
CA GLY A 199 15.25 -19.48 -9.25
C GLY A 199 15.62 -20.88 -8.73
N PHE A 200 14.71 -21.53 -8.00
CA PHE A 200 14.88 -22.93 -7.59
C PHE A 200 13.57 -23.65 -7.28
N THR A 201 13.61 -24.97 -7.46
CA THR A 201 12.51 -25.85 -7.10
C THR A 201 12.62 -26.25 -5.64
N PHE A 202 11.50 -26.17 -4.92
CA PHE A 202 11.38 -26.66 -3.56
C PHE A 202 10.04 -27.36 -3.35
N ALA A 203 10.03 -28.25 -2.36
CA ALA A 203 8.84 -28.91 -1.86
C ALA A 203 8.23 -28.10 -0.70
N VAL A 204 6.95 -28.32 -0.48
CA VAL A 204 6.19 -27.77 0.65
C VAL A 204 5.66 -28.92 1.51
N PRO A 205 5.32 -28.69 2.79
CA PRO A 205 4.65 -29.71 3.61
C PRO A 205 3.41 -30.28 2.92
N ALA A 206 3.42 -31.58 2.65
CA ALA A 206 2.25 -32.31 2.15
C ALA A 206 1.31 -32.75 3.28
N THR A 207 1.81 -32.74 4.52
CA THR A 207 1.03 -33.03 5.73
C THR A 207 1.20 -31.90 6.73
N LEU A 208 0.09 -31.43 7.27
CA LEU A 208 0.01 -30.41 8.32
C LEU A 208 -1.00 -30.86 9.38
N PRO A 209 -1.00 -30.24 10.58
CA PRO A 209 -2.07 -30.44 11.53
C PRO A 209 -3.44 -30.10 10.91
N ASP A 210 -4.49 -30.75 11.41
CA ASP A 210 -5.83 -30.62 10.84
C ASP A 210 -6.32 -29.16 10.83
N GLY A 211 -6.96 -28.77 9.72
CA GLY A 211 -7.59 -27.46 9.54
C GLY A 211 -6.71 -26.37 8.94
N TYR A 212 -5.40 -26.61 8.76
CA TYR A 212 -4.50 -25.66 8.12
C TYR A 212 -4.61 -25.73 6.58
N GLN A 213 -4.75 -24.57 5.95
CA GLN A 213 -4.79 -24.42 4.48
C GLN A 213 -3.76 -23.41 4.01
N MET A 214 -3.07 -23.69 2.90
CA MET A 214 -2.20 -22.71 2.24
C MET A 214 -3.06 -21.51 1.79
N LYS A 215 -2.63 -20.29 2.12
CA LYS A 215 -3.36 -19.06 1.78
C LYS A 215 -2.51 -18.07 1.02
N ASP A 216 -1.44 -17.60 1.64
CA ASP A 216 -0.59 -16.56 1.08
C ASP A 216 0.78 -17.13 0.77
N ILE A 217 1.36 -16.71 -0.36
CA ILE A 217 2.73 -17.02 -0.72
C ILE A 217 3.43 -15.73 -1.14
N ILE A 218 4.54 -15.42 -0.50
CA ILE A 218 5.33 -14.23 -0.78
C ILE A 218 6.77 -14.61 -1.09
N VAL A 219 7.41 -13.82 -1.94
CA VAL A 219 8.87 -13.86 -2.13
C VAL A 219 9.46 -12.59 -1.55
N ILE A 220 10.48 -12.75 -0.72
CA ILE A 220 11.26 -11.68 -0.10
C ILE A 220 12.60 -11.54 -0.83
N SER A 221 12.90 -10.33 -1.31
CA SER A 221 14.11 -9.93 -2.02
C SER A 221 14.47 -10.83 -3.21
N ASN A 222 13.47 -11.43 -3.86
CA ASN A 222 13.61 -12.43 -4.93
C ASN A 222 14.28 -13.76 -4.52
N ASP A 223 14.65 -13.95 -3.26
CA ASP A 223 15.51 -15.08 -2.86
C ASP A 223 14.86 -16.02 -1.84
N LEU A 224 13.90 -15.52 -1.07
CA LEU A 224 13.25 -16.25 0.02
C LEU A 224 11.77 -16.42 -0.25
N ALA A 225 11.31 -17.66 -0.35
CA ALA A 225 9.89 -17.96 -0.39
C ALA A 225 9.35 -18.09 1.04
N GLU A 226 8.20 -17.48 1.30
CA GLU A 226 7.45 -17.56 2.56
C GLU A 226 6.00 -17.93 2.27
N ILE A 227 5.55 -19.03 2.88
CA ILE A 227 4.26 -19.66 2.64
C ILE A 227 3.50 -19.68 3.96
N PHE A 228 2.27 -19.15 3.95
CA PHE A 228 1.38 -19.10 5.09
C PHE A 228 0.31 -20.18 4.99
N TYR A 229 0.19 -20.96 6.06
CA TYR A 229 -0.91 -21.89 6.26
C TYR A 229 -1.78 -21.38 7.40
N LEU A 230 -3.08 -21.19 7.16
CA LEU A 230 -4.00 -20.60 8.13
C LEU A 230 -5.06 -21.60 8.61
N LYS A 231 -5.40 -21.52 9.89
CA LYS A 231 -6.53 -22.17 10.56
C LYS A 231 -7.19 -21.16 11.51
N GLY A 232 -8.25 -20.50 11.05
CA GLY A 232 -8.80 -19.34 11.77
C GLY A 232 -7.73 -18.26 11.94
N ASP A 233 -7.51 -17.81 13.18
CA ASP A 233 -6.49 -16.80 13.52
C ASP A 233 -5.09 -17.40 13.77
N LYS A 234 -4.92 -18.72 13.62
CA LYS A 234 -3.64 -19.41 13.82
C LYS A 234 -2.92 -19.61 12.50
N LYS A 235 -1.60 -19.41 12.49
CA LYS A 235 -0.76 -19.65 11.31
C LYS A 235 0.40 -20.62 11.56
N ILE A 236 0.79 -21.29 10.48
CA ILE A 236 2.09 -21.92 10.31
C ILE A 236 2.78 -21.19 9.16
N VAL A 237 4.02 -20.73 9.38
CA VAL A 237 4.82 -20.06 8.35
C VAL A 237 5.96 -20.99 7.95
N TYR A 238 6.00 -21.36 6.66
CA TYR A 238 7.10 -22.11 6.07
C TYR A 238 7.96 -21.17 5.23
N ARG A 239 9.27 -21.18 5.44
CA ARG A 239 10.20 -20.40 4.60
C ARG A 239 11.27 -21.30 3.99
N THR A 240 11.73 -20.92 2.80
CA THR A 240 12.86 -21.55 2.14
C THR A 240 13.67 -20.58 1.28
N ALA A 241 15.00 -20.71 1.28
CA ALA A 241 15.92 -19.88 0.50
C ALA A 241 17.24 -20.62 0.23
N LYS A 242 17.91 -20.32 -0.90
CA LYS A 242 19.24 -20.86 -1.26
C LYS A 242 20.36 -20.18 -0.47
N VAL A 243 20.34 -20.38 0.85
CA VAL A 243 21.35 -19.87 1.79
C VAL A 243 21.67 -20.96 2.81
N ASN A 244 22.69 -20.72 3.64
CA ASN A 244 23.05 -21.61 4.75
C ASN A 244 23.01 -20.81 6.07
N ALA A 245 21.84 -20.24 6.37
CA ALA A 245 21.61 -19.35 7.51
C ALA A 245 20.19 -19.53 8.07
N ASP A 246 19.94 -19.03 9.29
CA ASP A 246 18.58 -18.95 9.84
C ASP A 246 17.77 -17.92 9.04
N ILE A 247 16.67 -18.37 8.44
CA ILE A 247 15.75 -17.54 7.64
C ILE A 247 14.37 -17.39 8.29
N SER A 248 14.21 -17.87 9.52
CA SER A 248 12.91 -17.94 10.21
C SER A 248 12.24 -16.58 10.38
N GLY A 249 13.05 -15.51 10.49
CA GLY A 249 12.56 -14.17 10.84
C GLY A 249 11.96 -14.10 12.24
N ASP A 250 12.21 -15.12 13.06
CA ASP A 250 11.78 -15.18 14.45
C ASP A 250 12.93 -14.70 15.35
N TYR A 251 12.69 -13.57 16.02
CA TYR A 251 13.63 -12.94 16.96
C TYR A 251 13.27 -13.22 18.42
N ASN A 252 12.35 -14.17 18.66
CA ASN A 252 11.92 -14.50 20.01
C ASN A 252 12.99 -15.30 20.75
N VAL A 253 13.02 -15.12 22.07
CA VAL A 253 13.87 -15.93 22.95
C VAL A 253 13.04 -17.10 23.47
N TYR A 254 13.61 -18.31 23.39
CA TYR A 254 12.96 -19.54 23.81
C TYR A 254 13.65 -20.16 25.00
N ASP A 255 12.86 -20.73 25.91
CA ASP A 255 13.34 -21.44 27.10
C ASP A 255 14.21 -22.65 26.75
N LYS A 256 13.94 -23.30 25.61
CA LYS A 256 14.64 -24.50 25.16
C LYS A 256 15.00 -24.42 23.69
N VAL A 257 16.25 -24.74 23.39
CA VAL A 257 16.78 -24.99 22.05
C VAL A 257 17.41 -26.38 22.07
N LYS A 258 17.04 -27.24 21.12
CA LYS A 258 17.62 -28.58 20.97
C LYS A 258 17.74 -28.96 19.51
N THR A 259 18.63 -29.89 19.21
CA THR A 259 18.72 -30.53 17.89
C THR A 259 18.00 -31.88 17.95
N ILE A 260 17.18 -32.16 16.94
CA ILE A 260 16.56 -33.47 16.71
C ILE A 260 16.93 -33.96 15.31
N THR A 261 16.80 -35.25 15.05
CA THR A 261 17.08 -35.83 13.74
C THR A 261 15.80 -36.35 13.11
N VAL A 262 15.49 -35.90 11.90
CA VAL A 262 14.36 -36.39 11.09
C VAL A 262 14.92 -37.00 9.81
N GLY A 263 14.90 -38.33 9.72
CA GLY A 263 15.61 -39.05 8.64
C GLY A 263 17.12 -38.81 8.73
N ASN A 264 17.71 -38.21 7.69
CA ASN A 264 19.14 -37.85 7.66
C ASN A 264 19.37 -36.34 7.85
N THR A 265 18.36 -35.59 8.31
CA THR A 265 18.44 -34.14 8.46
C THR A 265 18.44 -33.76 9.93
N GLU A 266 19.41 -32.95 10.33
CA GLU A 266 19.45 -32.35 11.66
C GLU A 266 18.59 -31.10 11.69
N ILE A 267 17.67 -31.04 12.65
CA ILE A 267 16.70 -29.95 12.80
C ILE A 267 16.95 -29.27 14.14
N THR A 268 17.24 -27.98 14.11
CA THR A 268 17.26 -27.16 15.33
C THR A 268 15.84 -26.74 15.65
N VAL A 269 15.34 -27.12 16.83
CA VAL A 269 14.01 -26.79 17.31
C VAL A 269 14.06 -25.90 18.54
N LYS A 270 13.18 -24.90 18.60
CA LYS A 270 13.07 -23.93 19.68
C LYS A 270 11.63 -23.87 20.20
N GLY A 271 11.46 -23.72 21.51
CA GLY A 271 10.15 -23.70 22.15
C GLY A 271 10.22 -23.73 23.67
N LYS A 272 9.19 -24.29 24.30
CA LYS A 272 9.05 -24.40 25.75
C LYS A 272 8.77 -25.84 26.17
N SER A 273 9.52 -26.34 27.14
CA SER A 273 9.42 -27.74 27.61
C SER A 273 9.53 -28.75 26.45
N ASP A 274 8.45 -29.45 26.10
CA ASP A 274 8.41 -30.39 24.97
C ASP A 274 7.61 -29.86 23.76
N SER A 275 7.11 -28.63 23.87
CA SER A 275 6.42 -27.91 22.81
C SER A 275 7.42 -27.18 21.92
N ILE A 276 7.21 -27.27 20.61
CA ILE A 276 8.07 -26.69 19.58
C ILE A 276 7.29 -25.61 18.83
N ASN A 277 7.83 -24.40 18.82
CA ASN A 277 7.27 -23.26 18.08
C ASN A 277 8.07 -22.94 16.83
N LEU A 278 9.37 -23.24 16.80
CA LEU A 278 10.22 -22.99 15.65
C LEU A 278 11.06 -24.22 15.35
N ALA A 279 11.13 -24.59 14.08
CA ALA A 279 12.07 -25.55 13.55
C ALA A 279 12.86 -24.91 12.40
N THR A 280 14.18 -25.11 12.38
CA THR A 280 15.08 -24.61 11.33
C THR A 280 16.05 -25.71 10.93
N TRP A 281 16.33 -25.82 9.64
CA TRP A 281 17.32 -26.77 9.13
C TRP A 281 17.88 -26.33 7.78
N THR A 282 19.00 -26.92 7.40
CA THR A 282 19.60 -26.75 6.08
C THR A 282 19.78 -28.11 5.43
N LYS A 283 19.56 -28.17 4.12
CA LYS A 283 19.78 -29.37 3.32
C LYS A 283 20.21 -28.96 1.92
N ASP A 284 21.32 -29.52 1.44
CA ASP A 284 21.84 -29.29 0.09
C ASP A 284 22.01 -27.79 -0.29
N GLY A 285 22.45 -26.97 0.68
CA GLY A 285 22.64 -25.53 0.50
C GLY A 285 21.35 -24.71 0.48
N VAL A 286 20.23 -25.29 0.91
CA VAL A 286 18.93 -24.63 1.06
C VAL A 286 18.55 -24.59 2.53
N SER A 287 18.23 -23.40 3.04
CA SER A 287 17.68 -23.18 4.36
C SER A 287 16.16 -23.34 4.35
N PHE A 288 15.64 -23.84 5.47
CA PHE A 288 14.22 -24.02 5.70
C PHE A 288 13.85 -23.63 7.13
N SER A 289 12.62 -23.15 7.31
CA SER A 289 12.05 -22.95 8.64
C SER A 289 10.56 -23.24 8.68
N LEU A 290 10.07 -23.69 9.84
CA LEU A 290 8.66 -23.78 10.19
C LEU A 290 8.41 -23.06 11.51
N LEU A 291 7.60 -22.00 11.48
CA LEU A 291 7.15 -21.27 12.66
C LEU A 291 5.67 -21.59 12.93
N PHE A 292 5.34 -21.96 14.15
CA PHE A 292 4.02 -22.40 14.58
C PHE A 292 3.46 -21.46 15.67
N ASP A 293 2.29 -20.87 15.42
CA ASP A 293 1.52 -20.17 16.46
C ASP A 293 1.02 -21.16 17.52
N GLU A 294 0.60 -22.35 17.09
CA GLU A 294 0.22 -23.46 17.96
C GLU A 294 1.37 -24.46 18.00
N ALA A 295 2.08 -24.49 19.14
CA ALA A 295 3.25 -25.34 19.28
C ALA A 295 2.92 -26.82 19.08
N VAL A 296 3.83 -27.53 18.41
CA VAL A 296 3.71 -28.96 18.10
C VAL A 296 4.67 -29.79 18.95
N ASN A 297 4.44 -31.10 19.04
CA ASN A 297 5.42 -32.02 19.60
C ASN A 297 6.36 -32.58 18.52
N GLU A 298 7.43 -33.24 18.95
CA GLU A 298 8.46 -33.80 18.07
C GLU A 298 7.92 -34.81 17.04
N LYS A 299 6.93 -35.62 17.43
CA LYS A 299 6.30 -36.59 16.52
C LYS A 299 5.56 -35.88 15.38
N ALA A 300 4.76 -34.87 15.71
CA ALA A 300 4.04 -34.08 14.71
C ALA A 300 5.01 -33.34 13.79
N LEU A 301 6.05 -32.71 14.33
CA LEU A 301 7.08 -32.05 13.53
C LEU A 301 7.80 -33.03 12.59
N SER A 302 8.17 -34.22 13.08
CA SER A 302 8.83 -35.24 12.25
C SER A 302 7.95 -35.69 11.08
N THR A 303 6.65 -35.84 11.30
CA THR A 303 5.68 -36.13 10.22
C THR A 303 5.63 -35.01 9.18
N ILE A 304 5.56 -33.75 9.63
CA ILE A 304 5.49 -32.59 8.74
C ILE A 304 6.77 -32.50 7.89
N ILE A 305 7.95 -32.52 8.51
CA ILE A 305 9.23 -32.44 7.81
C ILE A 305 9.41 -33.65 6.88
N GLY A 306 9.03 -34.84 7.33
CA GLY A 306 9.07 -36.05 6.52
C GLY A 306 8.15 -36.02 5.29
N SER A 307 7.18 -35.10 5.25
CA SER A 307 6.28 -34.89 4.10
C SER A 307 6.82 -33.90 3.05
N ILE A 308 7.94 -33.22 3.33
CA ILE A 308 8.58 -32.27 2.42
C ILE A 308 9.55 -33.06 1.51
N LYS A 309 9.08 -33.46 0.33
CA LYS A 309 9.85 -34.27 -0.64
C LYS A 309 9.70 -33.75 -2.06
#